data_AF-A0A0A2ANW3-F1
#
_entry.id   AF-A0A0A2ANW3-F1
#
_cell.length_a   1.000
_cell.length_b   1.000
_cell.length_c   1.000
_cell.angle_alpha   90.00
_cell.angle_beta   90.00
_cell.angle_gamma   90.00
#
_symmetry.space_group_name_H-M   'P 1'
#
loop_
_entity.id
_entity.type
_entity.pdbx_description
1 polymer ?
#
loop_
_entity_poly.entity_id
_entity_poly.type
_entity_poly.pdbx_seq_one_letter_code
_entity_poly.pdbx_strand_id
1 'polypeptide(L)' 'MLKPYTVHYRDFQNIRLENCFYASDAYEARTLAMEFNKYINEHPNSIDLIRCEK' A
#
# COMPACT_ATOMS: atom_id res chain seq x y z
N MET A 1 -9.53 10.08 -13.03
CA MET A 1 -8.31 9.59 -13.72
C MET A 1 -7.45 8.92 -12.67
N LEU A 2 -6.98 7.70 -12.93
CA LEU A 2 -6.12 6.98 -11.99
C LEU A 2 -4.75 7.65 -11.93
N LYS A 3 -4.14 7.64 -10.75
CA LYS A 3 -2.79 8.13 -10.48
C LYS A 3 -1.93 7.00 -9.92
N PRO A 4 -0.61 7.01 -10.17
CA PRO A 4 0.30 6.07 -9.54
C PRO A 4 0.41 6.36 -8.03
N TYR A 5 0.32 5.32 -7.23
CA TYR A 5 0.53 5.35 -5.78
C TYR A 5 1.54 4.29 -5.36
N THR A 6 2.38 4.65 -4.39
CA THR A 6 3.31 3.74 -3.70
C THR A 6 2.86 3.56 -2.26
N VAL A 7 2.45 2.34 -1.92
CA VAL A 7 2.07 1.93 -0.55
C VAL A 7 3.27 1.26 0.10
N HIS A 8 3.84 1.92 1.10
CA HIS A 8 4.94 1.40 1.90
C HIS A 8 4.36 0.68 3.12
N TYR A 9 4.95 -0.45 3.49
CA TYR A 9 4.57 -1.23 4.65
C TYR A 9 5.79 -1.92 5.27
N ARG A 10 5.66 -2.36 6.53
CA ARG A 10 6.71 -3.13 7.20
C ARG A 10 6.28 -4.56 7.41
N ASP A 11 7.17 -5.51 7.10
CA ASP A 11 6.91 -6.93 7.38
C ASP A 11 7.18 -7.30 8.85
N PHE A 12 7.06 -8.59 9.17
CA PHE A 12 7.32 -9.12 10.52
C PHE A 12 8.79 -9.00 10.95
N GLN A 13 9.71 -8.83 9.99
CA GLN A 13 11.13 -8.57 10.23
C GLN A 13 11.43 -7.07 10.34
N ASN A 14 10.39 -6.22 10.32
CA ASN A 14 10.48 -4.77 10.32
C ASN A 14 11.24 -4.22 9.09
N ILE A 15 11.27 -4.99 8.00
CA ILE A 15 11.82 -4.58 6.70
C ILE A 15 10.77 -3.74 6.00
N ARG A 16 11.19 -2.58 5.47
CA ARG A 16 10.31 -1.71 4.70
C ARG A 16 10.21 -2.23 3.26
N LEU A 17 8.98 -2.48 2.82
CA LEU A 17 8.62 -2.95 1.50
C LEU A 17 7.64 -1.98 0.86
N GLU A 18 7.45 -2.09 -0.46
CA GLU A 18 6.55 -1.23 -1.23
C GLU A 18 5.70 -2.02 -2.22
N ASN A 19 4.46 -1.58 -2.39
CA ASN A 19 3.56 -2.00 -3.45
C ASN A 19 3.15 -0.79 -4.29
N CYS A 20 3.10 -0.94 -5.61
CA CYS A 20 2.73 0.14 -6.52
C CYS A 20 1.38 -0.16 -7.19
N PHE A 21 0.46 0.81 -7.17
CA PHE A 21 -0.88 0.69 -7.73
C PHE A 21 -1.30 1.94 -8.49
N TYR A 22 -2.14 1.76 -9.51
CA TYR A 22 -2.90 2.87 -10.08
C TYR A 22 -4.25 2.95 -9.35
N ALA A 23 -4.54 4.09 -8.74
CA ALA A 23 -5.75 4.30 -7.94
C ALA A 23 -6.30 5.72 -8.13
N SER A 24 -7.57 5.92 -7.83
CA SER A 24 -8.27 7.20 -7.86
C SER A 24 -7.85 8.06 -6.67
N ASP A 25 -7.66 7.44 -5.51
CA ASP A 25 -7.23 8.07 -4.27
C ASP A 25 -6.36 7.13 -3.41
N ALA A 26 -5.84 7.65 -2.29
CA ALA A 26 -5.02 6.89 -1.36
C ALA A 26 -5.78 5.76 -0.64
N TYR A 27 -7.11 5.86 -0.52
CA TYR A 27 -7.94 4.85 0.12
C TYR A 27 -8.13 3.63 -0.80
N GLU A 28 -8.35 3.86 -2.09
CA GLU A 28 -8.35 2.81 -3.11
C GLU A 28 -6.98 2.14 -3.19
N ALA A 29 -5.88 2.90 -3.19
CA ALA A 29 -4.52 2.32 -3.16
C ALA A 29 -4.29 1.43 -1.92
N ARG A 30 -4.81 1.84 -0.75
CA ARG A 30 -4.78 1.02 0.47
C ARG A 30 -5.56 -0.27 0.31
N THR A 31 -6.76 -0.19 -0.26
CA THR A 31 -7.66 -1.33 -0.45
C THR A 31 -7.03 -2.35 -1.40
N LEU A 32 -6.44 -1.88 -2.51
CA LEU A 32 -5.66 -2.71 -3.43
C LEU A 32 -4.46 -3.34 -2.71
N ALA A 33 -3.73 -2.58 -1.89
CA ALA A 33 -2.62 -3.14 -1.12
C ALA A 33 -3.06 -4.29 -0.20
N MET A 34 -4.21 -4.17 0.46
CA MET A 34 -4.78 -5.24 1.28
C MET A 34 -5.27 -6.42 0.44
N GLU A 35 -5.90 -6.18 -0.71
CA GLU A 35 -6.41 -7.25 -1.58
C GLU A 35 -5.28 -8.09 -2.19
N PHE A 36 -4.21 -7.43 -2.66
CA PHE A 36 -3.12 -8.09 -3.38
C PHE A 36 -1.97 -8.55 -2.48
N ASN A 37 -1.91 -8.11 -1.23
CA ASN A 37 -0.88 -8.53 -0.29
C ASN A 37 -1.52 -9.09 0.98
N LYS A 38 -1.47 -10.43 1.10
CA LYS A 38 -2.02 -11.17 2.25
C LYS A 38 -1.49 -10.64 3.60
N TYR A 39 -0.22 -10.28 3.67
CA TYR A 39 0.37 -9.76 4.90
C TYR A 39 -0.26 -8.41 5.27
N ILE A 40 -0.44 -7.50 4.31
CA ILE A 40 -1.11 -6.21 4.54
C ILE A 40 -2.58 -6.41 4.89
N ASN A 41 -3.25 -7.40 4.30
CA ASN A 41 -4.64 -7.74 4.63
C ASN A 41 -4.80 -8.15 6.11
N GLU A 42 -3.91 -9.01 6.58
CA GLU A 42 -3.88 -9.52 7.96
C GLU A 42 -3.36 -8.44 8.95
N HIS A 43 -2.51 -7.54 8.46
CA HIS A 43 -1.87 -6.49 9.26
C HIS A 43 -2.00 -5.10 8.59
N PRO A 44 -3.22 -4.53 8.49
CA PRO A 44 -3.45 -3.27 7.78
C PRO A 44 -2.76 -2.07 8.43
N ASN A 45 -2.45 -2.17 9.73
CA ASN A 45 -1.71 -1.15 10.48
C ASN A 45 -0.19 -1.19 10.21
N SER A 46 0.30 -2.18 9.46
CA SER A 46 1.71 -2.23 9.03
C SER A 46 2.01 -1.29 7.86
N ILE A 47 0.99 -0.70 7.23
CA ILE A 47 1.14 0.35 6.23
C ILE A 47 1.63 1.63 6.93
N ASP A 48 2.79 2.12 6.54
CA ASP A 48 3.40 3.32 7.16
C ASP A 48 3.20 4.58 6.32
N LEU A 49 3.11 4.45 4.99
CA LEU A 49 2.97 5.59 4.08
C LEU A 49 2.28 5.20 2.78
N ILE A 50 1.32 6.03 2.35
CA ILE A 50 0.75 5.97 1.00
C ILE A 50 1.10 7.26 0.28
N ARG A 51 1.85 7.16 -0.81
CA ARG A 51 2.36 8.30 -1.57
C ARG A 51 1.74 8.31 -2.97
N CYS A 52 1.16 9.44 -3.38
CA CYS A 52 0.82 9.66 -4.78
C CYS A 52 2.08 10.09 -5.52
N GLU A 53 2.47 9.35 -6.56
CA GLU A 53 3.58 9.72 -7.43
C GLU A 53 3.09 10.77 -8.45
N LYS A 54 3.98 11.68 -8.85
CA LYS A 54 3.70 12.80 -9.78
C LYS A 54 4.15 12.48 -11.18
#